data_AF-A0A536G0A4-F1
#
_entry.id   AF-A0A536G0A4-F1
#
_cell.length_a   1.000
_cell.length_b   1.000
_cell.length_c   1.000
_cell.angle_alpha   90.00
_cell.angle_beta   90.00
_cell.angle_gamma   90.00
#
_symmetry.space_group_name_H-M   'P 1'
#
loop_
_entity.id
_entity.type
_entity.pdbx_description
1 polymer ?
#
loop_
_entity_poly.entity_id
_entity_poly.type
_entity_poly.pdbx_seq_one_letter_code
_entity_poly.pdbx_strand_id
1 'polypeptide(L)'
;MAIRSDLAGLTTAQARRALEGLPRCDYEVVVKPLRYRWGPHLAARCEFDDRRIVLQVPMPFRAFKEPVIYAARRKRGEGMRFAWASETVFFRGRRDVLRFLYCHEWMHWYLHEVLGKGAAAETACDRFALRNFRRRYVTTDDADAALKRRPLKARASG
;
A
#
# COMPACT_ATOMS: atom_id res chain seq x y z
N MET A 1 -4.62 6.09 16.55
CA MET A 1 -4.45 6.60 15.18
C MET A 1 -5.13 7.95 15.03
N ALA A 2 -4.33 9.01 15.01
CA ALA A 2 -4.78 10.33 14.61
C ALA A 2 -4.87 10.37 13.08
N ILE A 3 -5.95 10.94 12.53
CA ILE A 3 -6.14 11.06 11.08
C ILE A 3 -6.53 12.50 10.79
N ARG A 4 -5.91 13.10 9.78
CA ARG A 4 -6.21 14.43 9.27
C ARG A 4 -6.34 14.39 7.75
N SER A 5 -7.27 15.16 7.20
CA SER A 5 -7.41 15.33 5.75
C SER A 5 -7.22 16.79 5.37
N ASP A 6 -6.21 17.03 4.53
CA ASP A 6 -5.93 18.33 3.90
C ASP A 6 -6.49 18.33 2.44
N LEU A 7 -7.26 17.30 2.07
CA LEU A 7 -7.83 17.12 0.72
C LEU A 7 -9.19 17.81 0.58
N ALA A 8 -9.28 18.78 -0.32
CA ALA A 8 -10.54 19.43 -0.66
C ALA A 8 -11.59 18.41 -1.14
N GLY A 9 -12.80 18.45 -0.56
CA GLY A 9 -13.88 17.51 -0.87
C GLY A 9 -13.72 16.12 -0.25
N LEU A 10 -12.83 15.96 0.74
CA LEU A 10 -12.76 14.78 1.61
C LEU A 10 -12.50 15.23 3.06
N THR A 11 -13.51 15.15 3.91
CA THR A 11 -13.37 15.53 5.32
C THR A 11 -12.55 14.51 6.11
N THR A 12 -11.96 14.93 7.23
CA THR A 12 -11.29 14.02 8.18
C THR A 12 -12.19 12.87 8.63
N ALA A 13 -13.49 13.12 8.83
CA ALA A 13 -14.45 12.08 9.19
C ALA A 13 -14.65 11.06 8.06
N GLN A 14 -14.69 11.50 6.80
CA GLN A 14 -14.75 10.61 5.64
C GLN A 14 -13.45 9.80 5.48
N ALA A 15 -12.29 10.42 5.67
CA ALA A 15 -11.00 9.72 5.67
C ALA A 15 -10.94 8.64 6.76
N ARG A 16 -11.40 8.97 7.97
CA ARG A 16 -11.49 8.01 9.09
C ARG A 16 -12.39 6.82 8.75
N ARG A 17 -13.58 7.07 8.19
CA ARG A 17 -14.48 6.01 7.71
C ARG A 17 -13.86 5.17 6.59
N ALA A 18 -13.10 5.79 5.69
CA ALA A 18 -12.42 5.07 4.60
C ALA A 18 -11.37 4.07 5.13
N LEU A 19 -10.67 4.41 6.22
CA LEU A 19 -9.64 3.60 6.84
C LEU A 19 -10.15 2.69 7.97
N GLU A 20 -11.46 2.70 8.24
CA GLU A 20 -12.04 1.85 9.29
C GLU A 20 -11.76 0.36 9.03
N GLY A 21 -11.49 -0.37 10.12
CA GLY A 21 -11.18 -1.80 10.10
C GLY A 21 -9.76 -2.15 9.65
N LEU A 22 -8.92 -1.17 9.31
CA LEU A 22 -7.49 -1.39 9.08
C LEU A 22 -6.72 -1.44 10.41
N PRO A 23 -5.56 -2.12 10.47
CA PRO A 23 -4.74 -2.16 11.67
C PRO A 23 -4.33 -0.75 12.06
N ARG A 24 -4.15 -0.51 13.36
CA ARG A 24 -3.77 0.81 13.88
C ARG A 24 -2.25 0.91 14.00
N CYS A 25 -1.75 2.13 13.92
CA CYS A 25 -0.41 2.51 14.32
C CYS A 25 -0.48 3.77 15.21
N ASP A 26 0.66 4.10 15.80
CA ASP A 26 0.88 5.27 16.66
C ASP A 26 1.35 6.52 15.88
N TYR A 27 1.35 6.46 14.55
CA TYR A 27 1.68 7.58 13.67
C TYR A 27 0.45 8.44 13.36
N GLU A 28 0.69 9.73 13.04
CA GLU A 28 -0.33 10.58 12.43
C GLU A 28 -0.55 10.15 10.97
N VAL A 29 -1.80 9.97 10.55
CA VAL A 29 -2.14 9.74 9.14
C VAL A 29 -2.64 11.03 8.52
N VAL A 30 -1.94 11.54 7.52
CA VAL A 30 -2.31 12.79 6.82
C VAL A 30 -2.65 12.51 5.37
N VAL A 31 -3.88 12.85 4.97
CA VAL A 31 -4.32 12.74 3.58
C VAL A 31 -4.07 14.05 2.84
N LYS A 32 -3.31 14.01 1.75
CA LYS A 32 -2.94 15.17 0.93
C LYS A 32 -3.37 14.99 -0.53
N PRO A 33 -3.53 16.08 -1.30
CA PRO A 33 -3.72 15.98 -2.75
C PRO A 33 -2.40 15.58 -3.44
N LEU A 34 -2.50 14.67 -4.42
CA LEU A 34 -1.46 14.38 -5.41
C LEU A 34 -1.82 15.09 -6.72
N ARG A 35 -1.00 16.05 -7.12
CA ARG A 35 -1.08 16.64 -8.47
C ARG A 35 -0.30 15.76 -9.44
N TYR A 36 -0.86 15.49 -10.61
CA TYR A 36 -0.21 14.68 -11.63
C TYR A 36 -0.27 15.36 -13.00
N ARG A 37 0.75 15.14 -13.84
CA ARG A 37 0.82 15.68 -15.20
C ARG A 37 0.25 14.73 -16.25
N TRP A 38 0.59 13.45 -16.15
CA TRP A 38 0.30 12.45 -17.18
C TRP A 38 -0.92 11.60 -16.85
N GLY A 39 -1.03 11.14 -15.60
CA GLY A 39 -2.14 10.35 -15.14
C GLY A 39 -2.13 10.14 -13.62
N PRO A 40 -3.29 9.79 -13.05
CA PRO A 40 -3.39 9.41 -11.65
C PRO A 40 -2.51 8.19 -11.37
N HIS A 41 -1.86 8.19 -10.21
CA HIS A 41 -1.01 7.10 -9.74
C HIS A 41 -1.02 7.07 -8.21
N LEU A 42 -0.53 5.98 -7.63
CA LEU A 42 -0.36 5.82 -6.20
C LEU A 42 0.88 6.59 -5.73
N ALA A 43 0.73 7.35 -4.64
CA ALA A 43 1.84 7.99 -3.97
C ALA A 43 1.57 8.10 -2.47
N ALA A 44 2.46 7.55 -1.67
CA ALA A 44 2.46 7.68 -0.22
C ALA A 44 3.89 7.61 0.31
N ARG A 45 4.06 7.92 1.60
CA ARG A 45 5.32 7.74 2.30
C ARG A 45 5.11 7.63 3.79
N CYS A 46 5.93 6.81 4.43
CA CYS A 46 6.11 6.76 5.88
C CYS A 46 7.29 7.67 6.27
N GLU A 47 7.00 8.77 6.95
CA GLU A 47 7.96 9.71 7.52
C GLU A 47 8.27 9.24 8.96
N PHE A 48 9.31 8.41 9.13
CA PHE A 48 9.65 7.83 10.42
C PHE A 48 10.04 8.88 11.47
N ASP A 49 10.88 9.84 11.09
CA ASP A 49 11.35 10.92 11.99
C ASP A 49 10.18 11.79 12.50
N ASP A 50 9.24 12.12 11.61
CA ASP A 50 8.05 12.92 11.92
C ASP A 50 6.90 12.09 12.51
N ARG A 51 7.07 10.77 12.64
CA ARG A 51 6.04 9.81 13.05
C ARG A 51 4.72 9.99 12.30
N ARG A 52 4.82 10.09 10.96
CA ARG A 52 3.70 10.40 10.08
C ARG A 52 3.61 9.47 8.87
N ILE A 53 2.40 9.06 8.53
CA ILE A 53 2.07 8.41 7.25
C ILE A 53 1.33 9.43 6.38
N VAL A 54 1.89 9.74 5.21
CA VAL A 54 1.29 10.66 4.23
C VAL A 54 0.67 9.86 3.09
N LEU A 55 -0.64 9.97 2.92
CA LEU A 55 -1.39 9.35 1.84
C LEU A 55 -1.77 10.40 0.80
N GLN A 56 -1.27 10.28 -0.43
CA GLN A 56 -1.60 11.26 -1.46
C GLN A 56 -2.67 10.74 -2.42
N VAL A 57 -3.75 11.51 -2.58
CA VAL A 57 -4.90 11.14 -3.43
C VAL A 57 -4.85 11.93 -4.74
N PRO A 58 -4.87 11.28 -5.92
CA PRO A 58 -4.86 11.96 -7.22
C PRO A 58 -5.96 13.01 -7.36
N MET A 59 -5.57 14.22 -7.79
CA MET A 59 -6.46 15.35 -8.00
C MET A 59 -6.23 15.99 -9.40
N PRO A 60 -7.30 16.13 -10.23
CA PRO A 60 -8.67 15.65 -10.00
C PRO A 60 -8.73 14.12 -9.92
N PHE A 61 -9.65 13.57 -9.13
CA PHE A 61 -9.77 12.12 -9.05
C PHE A 61 -10.45 11.57 -10.31
N ARG A 62 -9.80 10.60 -10.97
CA ARG A 62 -10.37 9.77 -12.03
C ARG A 62 -10.03 8.32 -11.70
N ALA A 63 -10.97 7.40 -11.93
CA ALA A 63 -10.69 5.98 -11.75
C ALA A 63 -9.55 5.54 -12.70
N PHE A 64 -8.65 4.69 -12.22
CA PHE A 64 -7.44 4.34 -12.95
C PHE A 64 -6.97 2.93 -12.66
N LYS A 65 -6.11 2.41 -13.54
CA LYS A 65 -5.45 1.13 -13.39
C LYS A 65 -3.98 1.35 -13.14
N GLU A 66 -3.41 0.63 -12.18
CA GLU A 66 -1.97 0.69 -11.89
C GLU A 66 -1.40 -0.72 -11.72
N PRO A 67 -0.28 -1.06 -12.38
CA PRO A 67 0.41 -2.32 -12.14
C PRO A 67 1.11 -2.30 -10.78
N VAL A 68 0.76 -3.23 -9.90
CA VAL A 68 1.37 -3.40 -8.58
C VAL A 68 2.28 -4.63 -8.60
N ILE A 69 3.56 -4.44 -8.27
CA ILE A 69 4.56 -5.51 -8.29
C ILE A 69 4.68 -6.15 -6.90
N TYR A 70 4.11 -7.35 -6.73
CA TYR A 70 3.98 -7.98 -5.40
C TYR A 70 4.90 -9.21 -5.18
N ALA A 71 5.64 -9.63 -6.21
CA ALA A 71 6.70 -10.62 -6.06
C ALA A 71 7.83 -10.39 -7.08
N ALA A 72 9.05 -10.71 -6.66
CA ALA A 72 10.20 -10.82 -7.53
C ALA A 72 10.88 -12.17 -7.28
N ARG A 73 11.12 -12.93 -8.34
CA ARG A 73 11.89 -14.18 -8.28
C ARG A 73 13.17 -14.00 -9.09
N ARG A 74 14.33 -14.16 -8.45
CA ARG A 74 15.61 -14.22 -9.16
C ARG A 74 15.59 -15.41 -10.12
N LYS A 75 15.91 -15.18 -11.39
CA LYS A 75 16.07 -16.24 -12.40
C LYS A 75 17.41 -16.94 -12.18
N ARG A 76 17.47 -18.24 -12.47
CA ARG A 76 18.74 -19.00 -12.46
C ARG A 76 19.55 -18.62 -13.72
N GLY A 77 20.86 -18.46 -13.59
CA GLY A 77 21.79 -18.13 -14.70
C GLY A 77 22.81 -17.05 -14.33
N GLU A 78 23.75 -16.78 -15.24
CA GLU A 78 24.71 -15.68 -15.12
C GLU A 78 23.99 -14.33 -15.23
N GLY A 79 24.28 -13.43 -14.28
CA GLY A 79 23.70 -12.08 -14.20
C GLY A 79 22.54 -11.91 -13.21
N MET A 80 22.30 -10.66 -12.82
CA MET A 80 21.24 -10.29 -11.87
C MET A 80 19.90 -10.09 -12.61
N ARG A 81 19.22 -11.19 -12.95
CA ARG A 81 17.91 -11.16 -13.67
C ARG A 81 16.76 -11.56 -12.76
N PHE A 82 15.63 -10.86 -12.86
CA PHE A 82 14.41 -11.11 -12.08
C PHE A 82 13.21 -11.40 -12.97
N ALA A 83 12.32 -12.29 -12.50
CA ALA A 83 10.95 -12.44 -12.96
C ALA A 83 10.04 -11.73 -11.96
N TRP A 84 9.37 -10.68 -12.42
CA TRP A 84 8.44 -9.89 -11.61
C TRP A 84 7.03 -10.46 -11.76
N ALA A 85 6.32 -10.61 -10.64
CA ALA A 85 4.89 -10.85 -10.64
C ALA A 85 4.19 -9.53 -10.32
N SER A 86 3.29 -9.13 -11.21
CA SER A 86 2.47 -7.93 -11.06
C SER A 86 0.99 -8.24 -11.24
N GLU A 87 0.15 -7.39 -10.65
CA GLU A 87 -1.28 -7.38 -10.86
C GLU A 87 -1.72 -5.96 -11.23
N THR A 88 -2.50 -5.81 -12.30
CA THR A 88 -3.09 -4.52 -12.66
C THR A 88 -4.34 -4.27 -11.84
N VAL A 89 -4.24 -3.37 -10.87
CA VAL A 89 -5.31 -3.05 -9.93
C VAL A 89 -6.14 -1.89 -10.46
N PHE A 90 -7.47 -2.06 -10.49
CA PHE A 90 -8.39 -0.97 -10.83
C PHE A 90 -8.87 -0.23 -9.58
N PHE A 91 -8.49 1.04 -9.44
CA PHE A 91 -8.88 1.93 -8.33
C PHE A 91 -10.15 2.70 -8.70
N ARG A 92 -11.29 2.27 -8.14
CA ARG A 92 -12.61 2.80 -8.50
C ARG A 92 -12.93 4.15 -7.85
N GLY A 93 -12.34 4.42 -6.70
CA GLY A 93 -12.65 5.59 -5.89
C GLY A 93 -11.54 5.94 -4.92
N ARG A 94 -11.65 7.12 -4.31
CA ARG A 94 -10.68 7.61 -3.31
C ARG A 94 -10.51 6.64 -2.13
N ARG A 95 -11.57 5.91 -1.74
CA ARG A 95 -11.50 4.89 -0.69
C ARG A 95 -10.53 3.75 -1.05
N ASP A 96 -10.54 3.27 -2.29
CA ASP A 96 -9.63 2.21 -2.73
C ASP A 96 -8.18 2.69 -2.62
N VAL A 97 -7.89 3.92 -3.10
CA VAL A 97 -6.56 4.54 -3.02
C VAL A 97 -6.12 4.70 -1.57
N LEU A 98 -6.94 5.30 -0.71
CA LEU A 98 -6.62 5.52 0.70
C LEU A 98 -6.29 4.21 1.42
N ARG A 99 -7.11 3.19 1.23
CA ARG A 99 -6.89 1.90 1.90
C ARG A 99 -5.66 1.18 1.37
N PHE A 100 -5.41 1.27 0.07
CA PHE A 100 -4.23 0.64 -0.53
C PHE A 100 -2.95 1.29 -0.02
N LEU A 101 -2.86 2.63 -0.15
CA LEU A 101 -1.72 3.40 0.33
C LEU A 101 -1.51 3.20 1.83
N TYR A 102 -2.59 3.25 2.63
CA TYR A 102 -2.47 3.00 4.06
C TYR A 102 -1.93 1.61 4.38
N CYS A 103 -2.44 0.56 3.72
CA CYS A 103 -1.93 -0.79 3.97
C CYS A 103 -0.44 -0.89 3.59
N HIS A 104 -0.03 -0.28 2.48
CA HIS A 104 1.37 -0.27 2.04
C HIS A 104 2.26 0.41 3.10
N GLU A 105 1.95 1.64 3.49
CA GLU A 105 2.77 2.38 4.46
C GLU A 105 2.68 1.82 5.89
N TRP A 106 1.52 1.30 6.29
CA TRP A 106 1.39 0.63 7.58
C TRP A 106 2.30 -0.61 7.64
N MET A 107 2.50 -1.32 6.52
CA MET A 107 3.43 -2.46 6.48
C MET A 107 4.88 -1.99 6.62
N HIS A 108 5.25 -0.85 6.02
CA HIS A 108 6.56 -0.22 6.24
C HIS A 108 6.77 0.13 7.72
N TRP A 109 5.78 0.76 8.34
CA TRP A 109 5.77 1.03 9.77
C TRP A 109 5.90 -0.24 10.61
N TYR A 110 5.12 -1.27 10.31
CA TYR A 110 5.13 -2.53 11.06
C TYR A 110 6.48 -3.24 10.99
N LEU A 111 7.10 -3.27 9.82
CA LEU A 111 8.44 -3.83 9.62
C LEU A 111 9.49 -3.09 10.47
N HIS A 112 9.45 -1.76 10.46
CA HIS A 112 10.40 -0.92 11.16
C HIS A 112 10.18 -0.90 12.67
N GLU A 113 9.03 -0.41 13.11
CA GLU A 113 8.73 -0.13 14.52
C GLU A 113 8.44 -1.39 15.32
N VAL A 114 7.73 -2.36 14.74
CA VAL A 114 7.28 -3.55 15.49
C VAL A 114 8.26 -4.71 15.34
N LEU A 115 8.80 -4.93 14.14
CA LEU A 115 9.70 -6.06 13.90
C LEU A 115 11.19 -5.70 13.95
N GLY A 116 11.56 -4.42 14.08
CA GLY A 116 12.96 -3.98 14.10
C GLY A 116 13.73 -4.31 12.81
N LYS A 117 13.02 -4.45 11.69
CA LYS A 117 13.59 -4.77 10.37
C LYS A 117 13.72 -3.50 9.53
N GLY A 118 14.58 -3.55 8.51
CA GLY A 118 14.62 -2.48 7.53
C GLY A 118 13.27 -2.29 6.83
N ALA A 119 12.86 -1.03 6.63
CA ALA A 119 11.63 -0.68 5.95
C ALA A 119 11.63 -1.03 4.45
N ALA A 120 12.76 -1.40 3.85
CA ALA A 120 12.92 -1.55 2.40
C ALA A 120 12.32 -2.84 1.78
N ALA A 121 11.23 -3.37 2.32
CA ALA A 121 10.59 -4.59 1.81
C ALA A 121 9.38 -4.30 0.90
N GLU A 122 9.55 -3.42 -0.10
CA GLU A 122 8.48 -2.94 -1.00
C GLU A 122 7.57 -4.05 -1.52
N THR A 123 8.16 -5.13 -2.01
CA THR A 123 7.39 -6.27 -2.55
C THR A 123 6.50 -6.96 -1.51
N ALA A 124 6.88 -6.95 -0.23
CA ALA A 124 6.04 -7.44 0.86
C ALA A 124 4.94 -6.43 1.22
N CYS A 125 5.25 -5.14 1.21
CA CYS A 125 4.30 -4.04 1.43
C CYS A 125 3.22 -4.01 0.35
N ASP A 126 3.61 -4.08 -0.93
CA ASP A 126 2.70 -4.19 -2.07
C ASP A 126 1.84 -5.45 -2.00
N ARG A 127 2.42 -6.59 -1.62
CA ARG A 127 1.67 -7.83 -1.45
C ARG A 127 0.64 -7.73 -0.34
N PHE A 128 1.00 -7.11 0.79
CA PHE A 128 0.09 -6.89 1.89
C PHE A 128 -1.05 -5.95 1.48
N ALA A 129 -0.73 -4.82 0.84
CA ALA A 129 -1.71 -3.86 0.34
C ALA A 129 -2.67 -4.50 -0.67
N LEU A 130 -2.12 -5.17 -1.69
CA LEU A 130 -2.88 -5.82 -2.77
C LEU A 130 -3.90 -6.82 -2.23
N ARG A 131 -3.53 -7.63 -1.24
CA ARG A 131 -4.41 -8.66 -0.66
C ARG A 131 -5.50 -8.09 0.24
N ASN A 132 -5.28 -6.91 0.83
CA ASN A 132 -6.05 -6.48 2.00
C ASN A 132 -6.84 -5.19 1.82
N PHE A 133 -6.49 -4.30 0.88
CA PHE A 133 -7.09 -2.96 0.82
C PHE A 133 -8.61 -2.95 0.64
N ARG A 134 -9.21 -4.00 0.06
CA ARG A 134 -10.67 -4.14 -0.10
C ARG A 134 -11.38 -4.85 1.04
N ARG A 135 -10.65 -5.54 1.92
CA ARG A 135 -11.25 -6.28 3.04
C ARG A 135 -11.85 -5.31 4.04
N ARG A 136 -12.89 -5.75 4.75
CA ARG A 136 -13.53 -4.95 5.81
C ARG A 136 -12.62 -4.80 7.02
N TYR A 137 -11.99 -5.90 7.45
CA TYR A 137 -11.07 -5.98 8.57
C TYR A 137 -9.73 -6.56 8.13
N VAL A 138 -8.65 -5.96 8.61
CA VAL A 138 -7.26 -6.35 8.36
C VAL A 138 -6.52 -6.31 9.69
N THR A 139 -5.68 -7.31 9.92
CA THR A 139 -5.00 -7.56 11.20
C THR A 139 -3.50 -7.79 10.99
N THR A 140 -2.75 -7.88 12.10
CA THR A 140 -1.32 -8.25 12.07
C THR A 140 -1.10 -9.66 11.51
N ASP A 141 -2.05 -10.59 11.67
CA ASP A 141 -1.96 -11.93 11.07
C ASP A 141 -1.89 -11.88 9.54
N ASP A 142 -2.58 -10.92 8.93
CA ASP A 142 -2.54 -10.68 7.49
C ASP A 142 -1.17 -10.14 7.04
N ALA A 143 -0.49 -9.38 7.91
CA ALA A 143 0.86 -8.88 7.71
C ALA A 143 1.87 -10.03 7.74
N ASP A 144 1.78 -10.89 8.74
CA ASP A 144 2.62 -12.08 8.86
C ASP A 144 2.41 -13.05 7.68
N ALA A 145 1.17 -13.18 7.20
CA ALA A 145 0.86 -13.94 5.99
C ALA A 145 1.45 -13.33 4.71
N ALA A 146 1.64 -12.01 4.65
CA ALA A 146 2.31 -11.33 3.53
C ALA A 146 3.83 -11.58 3.55
N LEU A 147 4.44 -11.70 4.73
CA LEU A 147 5.85 -12.02 4.92
C LEU A 147 6.19 -13.47 4.53
N LYS A 148 5.27 -14.41 4.80
CA LYS A 148 5.42 -15.82 4.40
C LYS A 148 5.45 -15.91 2.87
N ARG A 149 6.64 -16.13 2.29
CA ARG A 149 6.82 -16.43 0.86
C ARG A 149 6.07 -17.72 0.52
N ARG A 150 4.86 -17.62 -0.03
CA ARG A 150 4.25 -18.77 -0.71
C ARG A 150 5.01 -19.00 -2.02
N PRO A 151 5.43 -20.24 -2.33
CA PRO A 151 5.93 -20.55 -3.67
C PRO A 151 4.81 -20.23 -4.66
N LEU A 152 5.10 -19.36 -5.63
CA LEU A 152 4.24 -19.13 -6.78
C LEU A 152 4.00 -20.51 -7.41
N LYS A 153 2.80 -21.08 -7.25
CA LYS A 153 2.35 -22.12 -8.18
C LYS A 153 2.36 -21.45 -9.54
N ALA A 154 3.32 -21.82 -10.38
CA ALA A 154 3.33 -21.42 -11.77
C ALA A 154 1.96 -21.83 -12.33
N ARG A 155 1.10 -20.85 -12.62
CA ARG A 155 0.06 -21.08 -13.60
C ARG A 155 0.82 -21.22 -14.91
N ALA A 156 1.09 -22.47 -15.27
CA ALA A 156 1.40 -22.82 -16.64
C ALA A 156 0.16 -22.43 -17.45
N SER A 157 0.25 -21.31 -18.15
CA SER A 157 -0.58 -21.09 -19.33
C SER A 157 -0.03 -22.05 -20.37
N GLY A 158 -0.82 -23.06 -20.72
CA GLY A 158 -0.62 -23.83 -21.95
C GLY A 158 -0.95 -22.99 -23.18
#